data_AF-A0A2N3AKX4-F1
#
_entry.id   AF-A0A2N3AKX4-F1
#
_cell.length_a   1.000
_cell.length_b   1.000
_cell.length_c   1.000
_cell.angle_alpha   90.00
_cell.angle_beta   90.00
_cell.angle_gamma   90.00
#
_symmetry.space_group_name_H-M   'P 1'
#
loop_
_entity.id
_entity.type
_entity.pdbx_description
1 polymer ?
#
loop_
_entity_poly.entity_id
_entity_poly.type
_entity_poly.pdbx_seq_one_letter_code
_entity_poly.pdbx_strand_id
1 'polypeptide(L)'
;PVIPETPPATGPEGIVSPAPGAPEQGGITLTPPGQPVPSQPGSGGIALPTPGTPQEPQIIWKQYSLSQAFSHNPSITGYLEYPSAWLVNLDSFNRNVTFSEDASGLTSLTLFPGLMGQFNSAQDLAQQMSYLLQQQVPDLSILNQEFKILPTPGSGAIELTAGKVSLQGNYQGTTIRFNLETFVIYTGVYGTANSMGYAILTQAPQNVFIEKEQKYFNRMILSYKRALGIEK
;
A
#
# COMPACT_ATOMS: atom_id res chain seq x y z
N PRO A 1 -51.67 -8.36 -26.07
CA PRO A 1 -51.59 -7.07 -26.80
C PRO A 1 -50.14 -6.54 -26.75
N VAL A 2 -49.30 -6.79 -27.76
CA VAL A 2 -49.41 -6.38 -29.18
C VAL A 2 -49.24 -4.86 -29.34
N ILE A 3 -48.17 -4.49 -30.05
CA ILE A 3 -47.81 -3.14 -30.51
C ILE A 3 -48.29 -3.00 -31.96
N PRO A 4 -48.75 -1.80 -32.38
CA PRO A 4 -48.40 -1.24 -33.69
C PRO A 4 -47.67 0.11 -33.50
N GLU A 5 -46.48 0.37 -34.05
CA GLU A 5 -46.02 0.41 -35.45
C GLU A 5 -46.19 1.79 -36.12
N THR A 6 -45.06 2.37 -36.54
CA THR A 6 -44.92 3.51 -37.46
C THR A 6 -44.87 3.03 -38.90
N PRO A 7 -45.26 3.86 -39.90
CA PRO A 7 -44.31 4.27 -40.96
C PRO A 7 -44.65 5.65 -41.61
N PRO A 8 -44.00 6.11 -42.71
CA PRO A 8 -42.55 6.26 -42.95
C PRO A 8 -42.13 7.57 -43.70
N ALA A 9 -40.84 7.65 -44.07
CA ALA A 9 -40.26 8.30 -45.28
C ALA A 9 -39.94 9.83 -45.22
N THR A 10 -38.93 10.36 -45.94
CA THR A 10 -38.04 9.79 -46.99
C THR A 10 -36.61 10.42 -46.96
N GLY A 11 -35.60 9.74 -47.54
CA GLY A 11 -34.25 10.29 -47.83
C GLY A 11 -34.15 10.98 -49.21
N PRO A 12 -33.00 10.98 -49.95
CA PRO A 12 -31.74 10.22 -49.73
C PRO A 12 -30.40 10.99 -49.98
N GLU A 13 -29.26 10.28 -49.82
CA GLU A 13 -27.93 10.38 -50.53
C GLU A 13 -27.17 11.75 -50.64
N GLY A 14 -25.83 11.83 -50.81
CA GLY A 14 -24.77 10.82 -50.97
C GLY A 14 -23.32 11.41 -50.93
N ILE A 15 -22.31 10.55 -51.14
CA ILE A 15 -20.84 10.76 -51.02
C ILE A 15 -20.24 11.58 -52.20
N VAL A 16 -19.16 12.39 -52.03
CA VAL A 16 -17.74 12.27 -52.55
C VAL A 16 -16.87 13.50 -52.16
N SER A 17 -15.54 13.32 -52.00
CA SER A 17 -14.50 14.37 -51.98
C SER A 17 -13.97 14.72 -53.38
N PRO A 18 -13.29 15.88 -53.56
CA PRO A 18 -12.04 15.84 -54.34
C PRO A 18 -10.90 16.77 -53.85
N ALA A 19 -9.67 16.36 -54.15
CA ALA A 19 -8.48 17.19 -54.41
C ALA A 19 -8.10 16.97 -55.90
N PRO A 20 -7.27 17.79 -56.62
CA PRO A 20 -5.91 18.21 -56.20
C PRO A 20 -5.44 19.61 -56.70
N GLY A 21 -4.16 19.97 -56.41
CA GLY A 21 -3.45 21.10 -57.04
C GLY A 21 -2.08 21.42 -56.40
N ALA A 22 -1.01 21.47 -57.20
CA ALA A 22 0.41 21.73 -56.85
C ALA A 22 1.10 22.46 -58.04
N PRO A 23 2.43 22.75 -58.10
CA PRO A 23 3.57 22.61 -57.16
C PRO A 23 4.11 24.02 -56.75
N GLU A 24 5.35 24.36 -56.35
CA GLU A 24 6.71 23.76 -56.19
C GLU A 24 7.24 24.09 -54.76
N GLN A 25 8.17 23.38 -54.11
CA GLN A 25 9.56 22.94 -54.38
C GLN A 25 10.61 24.09 -54.38
N GLY A 26 11.50 24.08 -53.36
CA GLY A 26 12.61 25.03 -53.21
C GLY A 26 13.22 24.98 -51.80
N GLY A 27 14.40 24.37 -51.64
CA GLY A 27 15.00 24.12 -50.33
C GLY A 27 16.50 24.43 -50.25
N ILE A 28 16.99 24.52 -49.00
CA ILE A 28 18.38 24.65 -48.52
C ILE A 28 19.21 25.88 -48.94
N THR A 29 19.75 26.56 -47.92
CA THR A 29 21.13 27.11 -47.84
C THR A 29 21.46 27.28 -46.34
N LEU A 30 22.73 27.26 -45.95
CA LEU A 30 23.19 27.12 -44.54
C LEU A 30 24.20 28.21 -44.13
N THR A 31 24.45 28.31 -42.80
CA THR A 31 25.62 28.91 -42.12
C THR A 31 25.78 30.46 -42.11
N PRO A 32 26.58 31.05 -41.17
CA PRO A 32 26.59 30.78 -39.72
C PRO A 32 26.59 32.12 -38.88
N PRO A 33 27.37 32.41 -37.79
CA PRO A 33 26.84 33.17 -36.64
C PRO A 33 27.35 34.62 -36.50
N GLY A 34 26.66 35.42 -35.67
CA GLY A 34 27.12 36.76 -35.25
C GLY A 34 26.49 37.28 -33.95
N GLN A 35 27.31 37.93 -33.11
CA GLN A 35 26.97 38.69 -31.89
C GLN A 35 27.60 40.11 -32.02
N PRO A 36 27.27 41.13 -31.20
CA PRO A 36 26.08 41.30 -30.33
C PRO A 36 25.41 42.71 -30.36
N VAL A 37 24.14 42.79 -29.95
CA VAL A 37 23.48 43.80 -29.05
C VAL A 37 23.74 45.33 -29.23
N PRO A 38 22.66 46.13 -29.27
CA PRO A 38 22.49 47.23 -28.29
C PRO A 38 21.28 47.03 -27.35
N SER A 39 21.24 47.74 -26.22
CA SER A 39 20.39 47.41 -25.04
C SER A 39 19.31 48.45 -24.68
N GLN A 40 18.24 47.96 -24.05
CA GLN A 40 17.27 48.70 -23.19
C GLN A 40 16.36 49.75 -23.86
N PRO A 41 15.29 50.24 -23.16
CA PRO A 41 14.80 49.88 -21.82
C PRO A 41 13.48 49.09 -21.83
N GLY A 42 13.07 48.55 -20.66
CA GLY A 42 11.82 47.81 -20.50
C GLY A 42 11.05 48.21 -19.24
N SER A 43 9.77 47.82 -19.17
CA SER A 43 8.92 48.05 -17.99
C SER A 43 7.71 47.09 -17.93
N GLY A 44 7.45 46.56 -16.73
CA GLY A 44 6.07 46.34 -16.25
C GLY A 44 5.26 45.12 -16.73
N GLY A 45 5.80 44.18 -17.50
CA GLY A 45 5.09 42.94 -17.84
C GLY A 45 5.05 41.96 -16.65
N ILE A 46 3.97 41.94 -15.86
CA ILE A 46 3.77 40.93 -14.81
C ILE A 46 3.47 39.58 -15.48
N ALA A 47 4.48 38.72 -15.58
CA ALA A 47 4.29 37.34 -15.99
C ALA A 47 3.48 36.61 -14.91
N LEU A 48 2.20 36.35 -15.18
CA LEU A 48 1.37 35.49 -14.33
C LEU A 48 2.01 34.10 -14.27
N PRO A 49 2.38 33.58 -13.08
CA PRO A 49 2.97 32.25 -13.00
C PRO A 49 1.95 31.22 -13.47
N THR A 50 2.31 30.44 -14.48
CA THR A 50 1.53 29.28 -14.93
C THR A 50 1.24 28.41 -13.70
N PRO A 51 -0.03 28.05 -13.42
CA PRO A 51 -0.35 27.15 -12.32
C PRO A 51 0.44 25.85 -12.49
N GLY A 52 1.40 25.61 -11.60
CA GLY A 52 2.12 24.35 -11.57
C GLY A 52 1.13 23.21 -11.40
N THR A 53 1.35 22.10 -12.13
CA THR A 53 0.63 20.85 -11.85
C THR A 53 0.73 20.57 -10.35
N PRO A 54 -0.39 20.24 -9.66
CA PRO A 54 -0.36 20.00 -8.23
C PRO A 54 0.66 18.92 -7.88
N GLN A 55 1.81 19.34 -7.35
CA GLN A 55 2.89 18.43 -7.00
C GLN A 55 2.46 17.69 -5.74
N GLU A 56 2.02 16.44 -5.93
CA GLU A 56 1.52 15.62 -4.84
C GLU A 56 2.58 15.55 -3.73
N PRO A 57 2.24 15.88 -2.47
CA PRO A 57 3.22 16.14 -1.43
C PRO A 57 4.11 14.92 -1.21
N GLN A 58 5.41 15.09 -1.48
CA GLN A 58 6.39 14.00 -1.44
C GLN A 58 6.41 13.35 -0.05
N ILE A 59 6.05 12.07 0.00
CA ILE A 59 6.04 11.32 1.26
C ILE A 59 7.48 11.20 1.76
N ILE A 60 7.79 11.90 2.85
CA ILE A 60 9.04 11.72 3.59
C ILE A 60 8.88 10.47 4.45
N TRP A 61 9.87 9.58 4.43
CA TRP A 61 9.85 8.32 5.17
C TRP A 61 10.81 8.38 6.36
N LYS A 62 10.39 7.83 7.50
CA LYS A 62 11.21 7.61 8.70
C LYS A 62 11.36 6.11 8.94
N GLN A 63 12.44 5.72 9.61
CA GLN A 63 12.66 4.35 10.08
C GLN A 63 12.38 4.26 11.58
N TYR A 64 11.62 3.25 11.99
CA TYR A 64 11.34 2.93 13.40
C TYR A 64 12.08 1.66 13.80
N SER A 65 12.95 1.73 14.81
CA SER A 65 13.67 0.56 15.32
C SER A 65 12.85 -0.16 16.39
N LEU A 66 12.47 -1.40 16.10
CA LEU A 66 11.62 -2.19 17.00
C LEU A 66 12.41 -2.69 18.22
N SER A 67 13.66 -3.09 18.02
CA SER A 67 14.54 -3.49 19.12
C SER A 67 14.76 -2.34 20.11
N GLN A 68 14.94 -1.10 19.63
CA GLN A 68 15.05 0.07 20.52
C GLN A 68 13.74 0.39 21.25
N ALA A 69 12.60 0.33 20.54
CA ALA A 69 11.28 0.60 21.11
C ALA A 69 10.89 -0.40 22.23
N PHE A 70 11.22 -1.68 22.06
CA PHE A 70 10.93 -2.74 23.03
C PHE A 70 12.16 -3.10 23.89
N SER A 71 12.90 -2.08 24.33
CA SER A 71 13.97 -2.18 25.35
C SER A 71 15.05 -3.23 25.08
N HIS A 72 15.41 -3.42 23.82
CA HIS A 72 16.36 -4.43 23.32
C HIS A 72 15.97 -5.89 23.62
N ASN A 73 14.67 -6.19 23.70
CA ASN A 73 14.17 -7.57 23.76
C ASN A 73 14.67 -8.39 22.55
N PRO A 74 15.42 -9.49 22.75
CA PRO A 74 15.99 -10.27 21.63
C PRO A 74 14.94 -10.99 20.76
N SER A 75 13.67 -11.15 21.20
CA SER A 75 12.60 -11.67 20.35
C SER A 75 11.99 -10.62 19.41
N ILE A 76 12.34 -9.34 19.58
CA ILE A 76 11.78 -8.21 18.83
C ILE A 76 12.91 -7.53 18.04
N THR A 77 13.02 -7.91 16.78
CA THR A 77 14.09 -7.48 15.87
C THR A 77 13.54 -6.72 14.66
N GLY A 78 14.45 -6.14 13.88
CA GLY A 78 14.13 -5.42 12.66
C GLY A 78 13.65 -3.97 12.85
N TYR A 79 13.11 -3.42 11.78
CA TYR A 79 12.65 -2.03 11.67
C TYR A 79 11.46 -1.92 10.73
N LEU A 80 10.74 -0.80 10.79
CA LEU A 80 9.67 -0.44 9.87
C LEU A 80 9.96 0.93 9.25
N GLU A 81 9.88 1.06 7.93
CA GLU A 81 9.73 2.37 7.28
C GLU A 81 8.28 2.84 7.37
N TYR A 82 8.04 4.09 7.76
CA TYR A 82 6.70 4.68 7.89
C TYR A 82 6.67 6.14 7.40
N PRO A 83 5.50 6.66 6.95
CA PRO A 83 5.38 8.06 6.56
C PRO A 83 5.64 9.00 7.74
N SER A 84 6.48 10.02 7.57
CA SER A 84 7.05 10.80 8.67
C SER A 84 6.05 11.65 9.46
N ALA A 85 4.84 11.83 8.92
CA ALA A 85 3.73 12.58 9.47
C ALA A 85 2.69 11.70 10.20
N TRP A 86 2.78 10.37 10.08
CA TRP A 86 1.88 9.45 10.78
C TRP A 86 2.18 9.44 12.28
N LEU A 87 1.12 9.30 13.08
CA LEU A 87 1.22 9.16 14.52
C LEU A 87 1.73 7.75 14.85
N VAL A 88 2.64 7.65 15.84
CA VAL A 88 3.17 6.36 16.31
C VAL A 88 2.76 6.17 17.77
N ASN A 89 1.99 5.13 18.05
CA ASN A 89 1.59 4.73 19.40
C ASN A 89 2.25 3.40 19.76
N LEU A 90 2.99 3.35 20.88
CA LEU A 90 3.72 2.17 21.33
C LEU A 90 3.04 1.59 22.58
N ASP A 91 2.46 0.40 22.44
CA ASP A 91 1.96 -0.39 23.56
C ASP A 91 3.02 -1.43 23.96
N SER A 92 3.85 -1.06 24.93
CA SER A 92 4.89 -1.92 25.47
C SER A 92 4.36 -3.09 26.31
N PHE A 93 3.11 -3.01 26.79
CA PHE A 93 2.46 -4.05 27.58
C PHE A 93 1.88 -5.16 26.68
N ASN A 94 1.05 -4.78 25.71
CA ASN A 94 0.48 -5.69 24.71
C ASN A 94 1.42 -5.93 23.52
N ARG A 95 2.70 -5.56 23.65
CA ARG A 95 3.81 -5.75 22.68
C ARG A 95 3.43 -5.42 21.23
N ASN A 96 2.85 -4.25 21.01
CA ASN A 96 2.50 -3.79 19.67
C ASN A 96 2.81 -2.30 19.46
N VAL A 97 2.86 -1.90 18.19
CA VAL A 97 3.05 -0.50 17.80
C VAL A 97 2.16 -0.17 16.61
N THR A 98 1.31 0.85 16.77
CA THR A 98 0.39 1.34 15.74
C THR A 98 0.92 2.60 15.08
N PHE A 99 0.90 2.61 13.75
CA PHE A 99 1.21 3.74 12.90
C PHE A 99 -0.09 4.20 12.22
N SER A 100 -0.59 5.38 12.56
CA SER A 100 -1.89 5.91 12.08
C SER A 100 -1.73 7.16 11.23
N GLU A 101 -2.52 7.28 10.16
CA GLU A 101 -2.54 8.48 9.29
C GLU A 101 -3.04 9.72 10.06
N ASP A 102 -3.96 9.52 11.00
CA ASP A 102 -4.53 10.56 11.88
C ASP A 102 -4.96 9.99 13.25
N ALA A 103 -5.58 10.84 14.08
CA ALA A 103 -6.02 10.48 15.43
C ALA A 103 -7.30 9.61 15.51
N SER A 104 -8.00 9.35 14.40
CA SER A 104 -9.15 8.43 14.36
C SER A 104 -8.71 6.95 14.34
N GLY A 105 -7.47 6.69 13.90
CA GLY A 105 -6.92 5.35 13.68
C GLY A 105 -7.57 4.56 12.54
N LEU A 106 -8.53 5.13 11.80
CA LEU A 106 -9.28 4.42 10.76
C LEU A 106 -8.38 3.97 9.59
N THR A 107 -7.40 4.79 9.20
CA THR A 107 -6.25 4.37 8.38
C THR A 107 -5.05 4.14 9.28
N SER A 108 -4.63 2.88 9.46
CA SER A 108 -3.45 2.54 10.27
C SER A 108 -2.83 1.17 9.94
N LEU A 109 -1.60 0.97 10.41
CA LEU A 109 -0.89 -0.31 10.45
C LEU A 109 -0.47 -0.58 11.90
N THR A 110 -0.96 -1.65 12.50
CA THR A 110 -0.50 -2.16 13.80
C THR A 110 0.43 -3.35 13.61
N LEU A 111 1.60 -3.29 14.23
CA LEU A 111 2.59 -4.35 14.22
C LEU A 111 2.66 -5.05 15.57
N PHE A 112 2.62 -6.38 15.55
CA PHE A 112 2.78 -7.26 16.71
C PHE A 112 4.06 -8.09 16.55
N PRO A 113 5.25 -7.56 16.90
CA PRO A 113 6.51 -8.25 16.72
C PRO A 113 6.81 -9.24 17.86
N GLY A 114 7.38 -10.40 17.54
CA GLY A 114 7.96 -11.29 18.54
C GLY A 114 6.95 -11.84 19.55
N LEU A 115 5.73 -12.12 19.10
CA LEU A 115 4.70 -12.83 19.87
C LEU A 115 5.22 -14.22 20.24
N MET A 116 4.94 -14.66 21.46
CA MET A 116 5.21 -16.02 21.92
C MET A 116 3.91 -16.63 22.44
N GLY A 117 3.60 -17.84 22.00
CA GLY A 117 2.32 -18.47 22.31
C GLY A 117 2.22 -19.89 21.78
N GLN A 118 1.04 -20.48 21.94
CA GLN A 118 0.72 -21.81 21.43
C GLN A 118 0.00 -21.68 20.08
N PHE A 119 0.79 -21.65 19.02
CA PHE A 119 0.39 -21.67 17.62
C PHE A 119 1.47 -22.45 16.85
N ASN A 120 1.12 -23.36 15.95
CA ASN A 120 2.09 -24.16 15.20
C ASN A 120 2.34 -23.58 13.80
N SER A 121 1.38 -22.80 13.30
CA SER A 121 1.37 -22.22 11.97
C SER A 121 0.90 -20.76 11.96
N ALA A 122 1.20 -20.04 10.88
CA ALA A 122 0.63 -18.73 10.59
C ALA A 122 -0.91 -18.77 10.47
N GLN A 123 -1.51 -19.91 10.14
CA GLN A 123 -2.97 -20.08 10.16
C GLN A 123 -3.52 -20.02 11.59
N ASP A 124 -2.90 -20.71 12.54
CA ASP A 124 -3.31 -20.68 13.95
C ASP A 124 -3.19 -19.26 14.52
N LEU A 125 -2.07 -18.57 14.21
CA LEU A 125 -1.87 -17.18 14.61
C LEU A 125 -2.89 -16.25 13.96
N ALA A 126 -3.18 -16.41 12.66
CA ALA A 126 -4.19 -15.61 11.97
C ALA A 126 -5.60 -15.81 12.54
N GLN A 127 -5.95 -17.02 12.96
CA GLN A 127 -7.22 -17.30 13.65
C GLN A 127 -7.27 -16.60 15.02
N GLN A 128 -6.20 -16.70 15.83
CA GLN A 128 -6.11 -16.02 17.13
C GLN A 128 -6.22 -14.49 16.99
N MET A 129 -5.50 -13.90 16.04
CA MET A 129 -5.55 -12.45 15.76
C MET A 129 -6.90 -12.01 15.19
N SER A 130 -7.55 -12.83 14.36
CA SER A 130 -8.90 -12.53 13.83
C SER A 130 -9.97 -12.57 14.93
N TYR A 131 -9.86 -13.50 15.89
CA TYR A 131 -10.74 -13.56 17.06
C TYR A 131 -10.59 -12.30 17.94
N LEU A 132 -9.36 -11.83 18.18
CA LEU A 132 -9.11 -10.57 18.90
C LEU A 132 -9.70 -9.36 18.17
N LEU A 133 -9.58 -9.31 16.84
CA LEU A 133 -10.20 -8.26 16.03
C LEU A 133 -11.74 -8.31 16.08
N GLN A 134 -12.34 -9.51 16.12
CA GLN A 134 -13.79 -9.69 16.20
C GLN A 134 -14.38 -9.16 17.53
N GLN A 135 -13.59 -9.07 18.61
CA GLN A 135 -14.02 -8.43 19.85
C GLN A 135 -14.21 -6.90 19.70
N GLN A 136 -13.56 -6.29 18.69
CA GLN A 136 -13.66 -4.85 18.37
C GLN A 136 -14.59 -4.59 17.16
N VAL A 137 -14.78 -5.60 16.31
CA VAL A 137 -15.54 -5.56 15.06
C VAL A 137 -16.48 -6.78 15.02
N PRO A 138 -17.68 -6.73 15.65
CA PRO A 138 -18.51 -7.93 15.83
C PRO A 138 -19.02 -8.57 14.53
N ASP A 139 -19.14 -7.78 13.45
CA ASP A 139 -19.56 -8.20 12.10
C ASP A 139 -18.38 -8.58 11.19
N LEU A 140 -17.19 -8.79 11.76
CA LEU A 140 -15.97 -9.14 11.02
C LEU A 140 -16.17 -10.41 10.17
N SER A 141 -15.91 -10.27 8.88
CA SER A 141 -16.05 -11.30 7.86
C SER A 141 -14.73 -11.54 7.14
N ILE A 142 -14.40 -12.81 6.87
CA ILE A 142 -13.25 -13.18 6.03
C ILE A 142 -13.68 -13.12 4.57
N LEU A 143 -12.93 -12.42 3.73
CA LEU A 143 -13.17 -12.27 2.29
C LEU A 143 -12.23 -13.14 1.45
N ASN A 144 -10.99 -13.31 1.90
CA ASN A 144 -9.99 -14.14 1.26
C ASN A 144 -8.93 -14.57 2.30
N GLN A 145 -8.33 -15.73 2.11
CA GLN A 145 -7.21 -16.20 2.93
C GLN A 145 -6.22 -17.04 2.09
N GLU A 146 -4.93 -16.78 2.25
CA GLU A 146 -3.82 -17.53 1.67
C GLU A 146 -2.87 -17.95 2.78
N PHE A 147 -2.46 -19.23 2.81
CA PHE A 147 -1.46 -19.76 3.74
C PHE A 147 -0.43 -20.61 2.99
N LYS A 148 0.84 -20.51 3.37
CA LYS A 148 1.95 -21.24 2.74
C LYS A 148 3.10 -21.51 3.70
N ILE A 149 3.79 -22.62 3.47
CA ILE A 149 5.08 -22.92 4.08
C ILE A 149 6.16 -22.23 3.22
N LEU A 150 7.10 -21.53 3.87
CA LEU A 150 8.24 -20.89 3.22
C LEU A 150 9.50 -21.77 3.40
N PRO A 151 10.35 -21.92 2.38
CA PRO A 151 11.52 -22.80 2.45
C PRO A 151 12.61 -22.23 3.39
N THR A 152 12.77 -22.84 4.55
CA THR A 152 13.80 -22.50 5.54
C THR A 152 15.19 -23.04 5.13
N PRO A 153 16.26 -22.22 5.07
CA PRO A 153 17.61 -22.71 4.82
C PRO A 153 18.19 -23.43 6.05
N GLY A 154 18.17 -24.76 6.04
CA GLY A 154 18.71 -25.57 7.13
C GLY A 154 18.05 -26.95 7.22
N SER A 155 18.33 -27.68 8.31
CA SER A 155 17.62 -28.92 8.62
C SER A 155 16.13 -28.67 8.83
N GLY A 156 15.28 -29.62 8.42
CA GLY A 156 13.81 -29.57 8.54
C GLY A 156 13.26 -29.68 9.98
N ALA A 157 13.99 -29.11 10.94
CA ALA A 157 13.63 -28.94 12.35
C ALA A 157 12.91 -27.61 12.62
N ILE A 158 13.00 -26.67 11.68
CA ILE A 158 12.43 -25.32 11.75
C ILE A 158 11.52 -25.12 10.55
N GLU A 159 10.24 -24.85 10.81
CA GLU A 159 9.26 -24.53 9.79
C GLU A 159 8.90 -23.04 9.87
N LEU A 160 9.08 -22.32 8.75
CA LEU A 160 8.58 -20.95 8.60
C LEU A 160 7.28 -21.01 7.81
N THR A 161 6.19 -20.54 8.39
CA THR A 161 4.89 -20.43 7.71
C THR A 161 4.48 -18.96 7.58
N ALA A 162 3.73 -18.66 6.54
CA ALA A 162 3.22 -17.32 6.24
C ALA A 162 1.72 -17.38 5.86
N GLY A 163 0.98 -16.35 6.25
CA GLY A 163 -0.44 -16.20 5.95
C GLY A 163 -0.84 -14.77 5.64
N LYS A 164 -1.78 -14.58 4.70
CA LYS A 164 -2.46 -13.30 4.44
C LYS A 164 -3.97 -13.53 4.47
N VAL A 165 -4.68 -12.80 5.33
CA VAL A 165 -6.14 -12.85 5.45
C VAL A 165 -6.70 -11.45 5.18
N SER A 166 -7.63 -11.33 4.24
CA SER A 166 -8.38 -10.10 3.96
C SER A 166 -9.73 -10.17 4.65
N LEU A 167 -10.05 -9.18 5.49
CA LEU A 167 -11.29 -9.12 6.25
C LEU A 167 -12.05 -7.79 6.03
N GLN A 168 -13.31 -7.77 6.44
CA GLN A 168 -14.19 -6.60 6.38
C GLN A 168 -15.21 -6.60 7.53
N GLY A 169 -15.51 -5.42 8.07
CA GLY A 169 -16.56 -5.22 9.06
C GLY A 169 -16.78 -3.73 9.35
N ASN A 170 -17.69 -3.41 10.25
CA ASN A 170 -17.99 -2.04 10.67
C ASN A 170 -17.20 -1.67 11.93
N TYR A 171 -16.40 -0.61 11.83
CA TYR A 171 -15.65 -0.05 12.95
C TYR A 171 -15.90 1.45 13.03
N GLN A 172 -16.31 1.93 14.20
CA GLN A 172 -16.73 3.32 14.44
C GLN A 172 -17.78 3.84 13.41
N GLY A 173 -18.74 2.99 13.03
CA GLY A 173 -19.77 3.32 12.02
C GLY A 173 -19.31 3.19 10.57
N THR A 174 -18.00 3.05 10.31
CA THR A 174 -17.43 3.01 8.96
C THR A 174 -17.14 1.57 8.53
N THR A 175 -17.43 1.23 7.28
CA THR A 175 -17.02 -0.08 6.72
C THR A 175 -15.51 -0.07 6.45
N ILE A 176 -14.77 -0.79 7.29
CA ILE A 176 -13.31 -0.91 7.22
C ILE A 176 -12.94 -2.20 6.50
N ARG A 177 -11.89 -2.13 5.69
CA ARG A 177 -11.18 -3.28 5.15
C ARG A 177 -9.90 -3.48 5.96
N PHE A 178 -9.60 -4.74 6.24
CA PHE A 178 -8.42 -5.16 6.98
C PHE A 178 -7.59 -6.13 6.13
N ASN A 179 -6.26 -6.03 6.15
CA ASN A 179 -5.37 -7.11 5.75
C ASN A 179 -4.51 -7.51 6.95
N LEU A 180 -4.58 -8.78 7.31
CA LEU A 180 -3.79 -9.41 8.37
C LEU A 180 -2.72 -10.29 7.72
N GLU A 181 -1.46 -9.87 7.75
CA GLU A 181 -0.31 -10.71 7.38
C GLU A 181 0.34 -11.31 8.62
N THR A 182 0.68 -12.60 8.58
CA THR A 182 1.16 -13.39 9.72
C THR A 182 2.34 -14.26 9.32
N PHE A 183 3.31 -14.39 10.21
CA PHE A 183 4.50 -15.22 10.03
C PHE A 183 4.78 -15.97 11.33
N VAL A 184 5.01 -17.29 11.25
CA VAL A 184 5.31 -18.13 12.41
C VAL A 184 6.54 -18.97 12.13
N ILE A 185 7.52 -18.87 13.03
CA ILE A 185 8.67 -19.76 13.13
C ILE A 185 8.35 -20.81 14.19
N TYR A 186 8.14 -22.05 13.75
CA TYR A 186 7.92 -23.22 14.61
C TYR A 186 9.21 -24.03 14.76
N THR A 187 9.49 -24.52 15.96
CA THR A 187 10.65 -25.39 16.24
C THR A 187 10.24 -26.65 17.00
N GLY A 188 10.19 -27.79 16.32
CA GLY A 188 9.62 -29.03 16.86
C GLY A 188 10.56 -29.85 17.76
N VAL A 189 11.83 -29.44 17.92
CA VAL A 189 12.91 -30.31 18.45
C VAL A 189 13.01 -30.33 19.98
N TYR A 190 12.59 -29.26 20.68
CA TYR A 190 12.97 -29.04 22.08
C TYR A 190 11.89 -29.35 23.14
N GLY A 191 11.00 -30.31 22.86
CA GLY A 191 10.05 -30.90 23.83
C GLY A 191 8.96 -29.97 24.40
N THR A 192 9.11 -28.67 24.19
CA THR A 192 8.14 -27.61 24.44
C THR A 192 8.03 -26.79 23.16
N ALA A 193 6.82 -26.73 22.59
CA ALA A 193 6.57 -26.01 21.35
C ALA A 193 6.65 -24.50 21.59
N ASN A 194 7.85 -23.94 21.45
CA ASN A 194 8.12 -22.51 21.55
C ASN A 194 8.11 -21.91 20.15
N SER A 195 6.94 -21.42 19.74
CA SER A 195 6.74 -20.73 18.47
C SER A 195 6.93 -19.23 18.62
N MET A 196 7.56 -18.62 17.62
CA MET A 196 7.71 -17.17 17.53
C MET A 196 6.87 -16.64 16.38
N GLY A 197 5.91 -15.78 16.72
CA GLY A 197 4.93 -15.23 15.81
C GLY A 197 5.14 -13.75 15.53
N TYR A 198 4.75 -13.32 14.34
CA TYR A 198 4.73 -11.94 13.92
C TYR A 198 3.40 -11.69 13.21
N ALA A 199 2.69 -10.61 13.57
CA ALA A 199 1.48 -10.20 12.87
C ALA A 199 1.56 -8.72 12.46
N ILE A 200 1.01 -8.42 11.28
CA ILE A 200 0.84 -7.09 10.74
C ILE A 200 -0.64 -6.94 10.40
N LEU A 201 -1.33 -6.02 11.06
CA LEU A 201 -2.72 -5.69 10.76
C LEU A 201 -2.75 -4.31 10.10
N THR A 202 -3.17 -4.22 8.84
CA THR A 202 -3.46 -2.94 8.19
C THR A 202 -4.96 -2.74 8.09
N GLN A 203 -5.41 -1.50 8.26
CA GLN A 203 -6.81 -1.12 8.19
C GLN A 203 -6.99 0.23 7.51
N ALA A 204 -8.03 0.35 6.70
CA ALA A 204 -8.46 1.62 6.09
C ALA A 204 -9.95 1.52 5.67
N PRO A 205 -10.67 2.65 5.55
CA PRO A 205 -12.02 2.68 4.99
C PRO A 205 -12.06 2.03 3.60
N GLN A 206 -13.10 1.22 3.35
CA GLN A 206 -13.20 0.35 2.17
C GLN A 206 -12.97 1.07 0.84
N ASN A 207 -13.43 2.33 0.73
CA ASN A 207 -13.34 3.16 -0.46
C ASN A 207 -11.91 3.67 -0.77
N VAL A 208 -11.01 3.72 0.21
CA VAL A 208 -9.61 4.16 0.03
C VAL A 208 -8.58 3.05 0.27
N PHE A 209 -8.99 1.87 0.75
CA PHE A 209 -8.06 0.81 1.17
C PHE A 209 -7.01 0.44 0.11
N ILE A 210 -7.39 0.31 -1.17
CA ILE A 210 -6.46 -0.03 -2.25
C ILE A 210 -5.45 1.11 -2.51
N GLU A 211 -5.87 2.38 -2.42
CA GLU A 211 -4.96 3.53 -2.49
C GLU A 211 -3.96 3.47 -1.33
N LYS A 212 -4.43 3.29 -0.09
CA LYS A 212 -3.57 3.21 1.10
C LYS A 212 -2.62 2.01 1.06
N GLU A 213 -3.05 0.87 0.52
CA GLU A 213 -2.21 -0.32 0.34
C GLU A 213 -1.08 -0.05 -0.66
N GLN A 214 -1.38 0.55 -1.82
CA GLN A 214 -0.38 0.89 -2.84
C GLN A 214 0.57 2.02 -2.40
N LYS A 215 0.02 3.08 -1.79
CA LYS A 215 0.73 4.32 -1.44
C LYS A 215 1.54 4.21 -0.15
N TYR A 216 1.09 3.41 0.80
CA TYR A 216 1.73 3.27 2.12
C TYR A 216 2.01 1.82 2.51
N PHE A 217 0.97 1.00 2.71
CA PHE A 217 1.11 -0.26 3.46
C PHE A 217 2.08 -1.26 2.81
N ASN A 218 2.08 -1.39 1.48
CA ASN A 218 2.99 -2.30 0.78
C ASN A 218 4.47 -1.97 1.07
N ARG A 219 4.84 -0.69 1.12
CA ARG A 219 6.22 -0.28 1.48
C ARG A 219 6.52 -0.54 2.94
N MET A 220 5.59 -0.22 3.84
CA MET A 220 5.73 -0.48 5.28
C MET A 220 5.95 -1.99 5.53
N ILE A 221 5.05 -2.85 5.03
CA ILE A 221 5.12 -4.31 5.13
C ILE A 221 6.45 -4.84 4.55
N LEU A 222 6.82 -4.44 3.33
CA LEU A 222 8.05 -4.89 2.66
C LEU A 222 9.31 -4.53 3.46
N SER A 223 9.36 -3.32 4.04
CA SER A 223 10.50 -2.88 4.85
C SER A 223 10.70 -3.77 6.08
N TYR A 224 9.62 -4.18 6.74
CA TYR A 224 9.68 -5.07 7.90
C TYR A 224 10.03 -6.51 7.52
N LYS A 225 9.42 -7.05 6.46
CA LYS A 225 9.77 -8.39 5.96
C LYS A 225 11.24 -8.52 5.56
N ARG A 226 11.82 -7.46 4.97
CA ARG A 226 13.26 -7.37 4.71
C ARG A 226 14.08 -7.28 5.99
N ALA A 227 13.63 -6.52 6.98
CA ALA A 227 14.28 -6.43 8.29
C ALA A 227 14.22 -7.75 9.10
N LEU A 228 13.24 -8.62 8.83
CA LEU A 228 13.17 -10.00 9.32
C LEU A 228 13.89 -11.04 8.41
N GLY A 229 14.38 -10.65 7.23
CA GLY A 229 15.00 -11.56 6.27
C GLY A 229 14.04 -12.51 5.53
N ILE A 230 12.73 -12.26 5.58
CA ILE A 230 11.67 -13.07 4.94
C ILE A 230 11.60 -12.78 3.43
N GLU A 231 11.77 -11.50 3.05
CA GLU A 231 11.85 -11.04 1.66
C GLU A 231 13.22 -10.33 1.44
N LYS A 232 13.69 -10.27 0.19
CA LYS A 232 15.02 -9.74 -0.19
C LYS A 232 14.95 -8.38 -0.90
#